data_AF-A0A7C3HYP9-F1
#
_entry.id   AF-A0A7C3HYP9-F1
#
_cell.length_a   1.000
_cell.length_b   1.000
_cell.length_c   1.000
_cell.angle_alpha   90.00
_cell.angle_beta   90.00
_cell.angle_gamma   90.00
#
_symmetry.space_group_name_H-M   'P 1'
#
loop_
_entity.id
_entity.type
_entity.pdbx_description
1 polymer ?
#
loop_
_entity_poly.entity_id
_entity_poly.type
_entity_poly.pdbx_seq_one_letter_code
_entity_poly.pdbx_strand_id
1 'polypeptide(L)'
;VTKKAGGYIRRLMATYAEAEDLIDVGAYKPGSNPAIDEAIAKKSAIDNFLIQAVEERTSIKETLQAMGNLANMQIPDEELGQYS
;
A
#
# COMPACT_ATOMS: atom_id res chain seq x y z
N VAL A 1 -11.70 -7.88 -6.75
CA VAL A 1 -10.79 -6.69 -6.78
C VAL A 1 -9.83 -6.71 -5.61
N THR A 2 -10.30 -7.07 -4.42
CA THR A 2 -9.55 -7.15 -3.17
C THR A 2 -8.17 -7.82 -3.28
N LYS A 3 -8.09 -9.03 -3.86
CA LYS A 3 -6.81 -9.75 -4.03
C LYS A 3 -5.80 -9.00 -4.91
N LYS A 4 -6.27 -8.27 -5.93
CA LYS A 4 -5.42 -7.48 -6.84
C LYS A 4 -4.87 -6.25 -6.11
N ALA A 5 -5.71 -5.54 -5.35
CA ALA A 5 -5.30 -4.40 -4.54
C ALA A 5 -4.20 -4.79 -3.53
N GLY A 6 -4.40 -5.86 -2.76
CA GLY A 6 -3.38 -6.36 -1.84
C GLY A 6 -2.10 -6.84 -2.53
N GLY A 7 -2.22 -7.47 -3.71
CA GLY A 7 -1.05 -7.85 -4.52
C GLY A 7 -0.25 -6.65 -5.02
N TYR A 8 -0.93 -5.58 -5.42
CA TYR A 8 -0.29 -4.34 -5.85
C TYR A 8 0.47 -3.67 -4.71
N ILE A 9 -0.11 -3.55 -3.52
CA ILE A 9 0.57 -2.98 -2.34
C ILE A 9 1.81 -3.82 -1.97
N ARG A 10 1.68 -5.16 -1.95
CA ARG A 10 2.83 -6.05 -1.70
C ARG A 10 3.95 -5.86 -2.71
N ARG A 11 3.63 -5.66 -3.99
CA ARG A 11 4.62 -5.36 -5.03
C ARG A 11 5.37 -4.06 -4.74
N LEU A 12 4.65 -3.01 -4.34
CA LEU A 12 5.29 -1.73 -3.99
C LEU A 12 6.21 -1.86 -2.77
N MET A 13 5.78 -2.59 -1.74
CA MET A 13 6.61 -2.85 -0.56
C MET A 13 7.90 -3.60 -0.94
N ALA A 14 7.79 -4.63 -1.80
CA ALA A 14 8.94 -5.38 -2.27
C ALA A 14 9.90 -4.51 -3.09
N THR A 15 9.37 -3.71 -4.04
CA THR A 15 10.18 -2.78 -4.84
C THR A 15 10.87 -1.72 -4.00
N TYR A 16 10.21 -1.20 -2.96
CA TYR A 16 10.85 -0.28 -2.02
C TYR A 16 11.98 -0.99 -1.27
N ALA A 17 11.73 -2.16 -0.70
CA ALA A 17 12.72 -2.92 0.07
C ALA A 17 13.96 -3.28 -0.75
N GLU A 18 13.78 -3.65 -2.03
CA GLU A 18 14.90 -3.91 -2.95
C GLU A 18 15.74 -2.66 -3.26
N ALA A 19 15.15 -1.47 -3.14
CA ALA A 19 15.79 -0.19 -3.42
C ALA A 19 16.22 0.58 -2.16
N GLU A 20 15.87 0.10 -0.97
CA GLU A 20 16.00 0.80 0.31
C GLU A 20 17.44 1.24 0.57
N ASP A 21 18.40 0.32 0.45
CA ASP A 21 19.83 0.61 0.62
C ASP A 21 20.32 1.74 -0.30
N LEU A 22 19.88 1.74 -1.57
CA LEU A 22 20.26 2.75 -2.56
C LEU A 22 19.62 4.11 -2.26
N ILE A 23 18.41 4.11 -1.71
CA ILE A 23 17.69 5.33 -1.31
C ILE A 23 18.35 5.92 -0.07
N ASP A 24 18.65 5.10 0.93
CA ASP A 24 19.19 5.52 2.23
C ASP A 24 20.60 6.12 2.11
N VAL A 25 21.45 5.57 1.23
CA VAL A 25 22.78 6.14 0.94
C VAL A 25 22.72 7.32 -0.04
N GLY A 26 21.54 7.70 -0.51
CA GLY A 26 21.33 8.81 -1.45
C GLY A 26 21.83 8.55 -2.87
N ALA A 27 22.07 7.29 -3.24
CA ALA A 27 22.53 6.90 -4.57
C ALA A 27 21.38 6.77 -5.59
N TYR A 28 20.13 6.66 -5.14
CA TYR A 28 18.97 6.60 -6.01
C TYR A 28 18.60 7.98 -6.59
N LYS A 29 18.37 8.04 -7.91
CA LYS A 29 17.94 9.26 -8.62
C LYS A 29 16.48 9.15 -9.05
N PRO A 30 15.59 10.07 -8.61
CA PRO A 30 14.19 10.09 -9.03
C PRO A 30 14.02 10.12 -10.55
N GLY A 31 13.02 9.41 -11.07
CA GLY A 31 12.73 9.27 -12.49
C GLY A 31 13.57 8.22 -13.22
N SER A 32 14.52 7.57 -12.54
CA SER A 32 15.36 6.53 -13.15
C SER A 32 14.63 5.19 -13.26
N ASN A 33 13.69 4.92 -12.37
CA ASN A 33 12.88 3.72 -12.39
C ASN A 33 11.46 4.04 -11.88
N PRO A 34 10.46 4.11 -12.77
CA PRO A 34 9.09 4.46 -12.41
C PRO A 34 8.47 3.57 -11.31
N ALA A 35 8.90 2.31 -11.20
CA ALA A 35 8.39 1.41 -10.17
C ALA A 35 8.93 1.77 -8.78
N ILE A 36 10.21 2.16 -8.69
CA ILE A 36 10.81 2.62 -7.43
C ILE A 36 10.24 4.00 -7.07
N ASP A 37 10.07 4.89 -8.04
CA ASP A 37 9.43 6.19 -7.83
C ASP A 37 8.00 6.03 -7.27
N GLU A 38 7.21 5.13 -7.85
CA GLU A 38 5.86 4.78 -7.37
C GLU A 38 5.90 4.22 -5.95
N ALA A 39 6.84 3.32 -5.66
CA ALA A 39 7.01 2.71 -4.35
C ALA A 39 7.39 3.74 -3.28
N ILE A 40 8.32 4.65 -3.59
CA ILE A 40 8.71 5.78 -2.71
C ILE A 40 7.50 6.69 -2.45
N ALA A 41 6.77 7.08 -3.51
CA ALA A 41 5.62 7.97 -3.40
C ALA A 41 4.48 7.39 -2.53
N LYS A 42 4.32 6.06 -2.53
CA LYS A 42 3.28 5.36 -1.77
C LYS A 42 3.74 4.84 -0.41
N LYS A 43 5.05 4.82 -0.12
CA LYS A 43 5.64 4.24 1.10
C LYS A 43 4.98 4.76 2.38
N SER A 44 4.93 6.07 2.55
CA SER A 44 4.36 6.69 3.76
C SER A 44 2.88 6.34 3.96
N ALA A 45 2.09 6.30 2.89
CA ALA A 45 0.68 5.94 2.97
C ALA A 45 0.48 4.46 3.30
N ILE A 46 1.34 3.57 2.77
CA ILE A 46 1.33 2.14 3.11
C ILE A 46 1.72 1.93 4.57
N ASP A 47 2.76 2.61 5.06
CA ASP A 47 3.21 2.48 6.45
C ASP A 47 2.13 2.92 7.43
N ASN A 48 1.49 4.06 7.17
CA ASN A 48 0.38 4.55 7.99
C ASN A 48 -0.83 3.62 7.99
N PHE A 49 -1.03 2.82 6.93
CA PHE A 49 -2.10 1.83 6.89
C PHE A 49 -1.74 0.55 7.66
N LEU A 50 -0.46 0.19 7.73
CA LEU A 50 0.00 -1.00 8.44
C LEU A 50 0.19 -0.74 9.95
N ILE A 51 0.41 0.51 10.34
CA ILE A 51 0.52 0.94 11.74
C ILE A 51 -0.89 1.19 12.29
N GLN A 52 -1.21 0.55 13.41
CA GLN A 52 -2.49 0.71 14.10
C GLN A 52 -2.25 0.89 15.60
N ALA A 53 -2.93 1.87 16.22
CA ALA A 53 -2.84 2.05 17.66
C ALA A 53 -3.62 0.95 18.40
N VAL A 54 -3.21 0.61 19.62
CA VAL A 54 -3.86 -0.47 20.41
C VAL A 54 -5.34 -0.19 20.68
N GLU A 55 -5.71 1.08 20.86
CA GLU A 55 -7.09 1.52 21.09
C GLU A 55 -7.88 1.74 19.80
N GLU A 56 -7.24 1.69 18.64
CA GLU A 56 -7.87 1.92 17.36
C GLU A 56 -8.63 0.67 16.91
N ARG A 57 -9.93 0.83 16.67
CA ARG A 57 -10.79 -0.23 16.12
C ARG A 57 -11.16 0.12 14.70
N THR A 58 -10.85 -0.79 13.79
CA THR A 58 -11.21 -0.70 12.38
C THR A 58 -11.96 -1.96 12.00
N SER A 59 -13.11 -1.80 11.35
CA SER A 59 -13.83 -2.91 10.76
C SER A 59 -13.10 -3.39 9.51
N ILE A 60 -13.25 -4.68 9.21
CA ILE A 60 -12.71 -5.25 7.97
C ILE A 60 -13.21 -4.53 6.72
N LYS A 61 -14.46 -4.02 6.72
CA LYS A 61 -14.98 -3.19 5.62
C LYS A 61 -14.16 -1.92 5.41
N GLU A 62 -13.88 -1.19 6.49
CA GLU A 62 -13.05 0.02 6.46
C GLU A 62 -11.61 -0.29 6.04
N THR A 63 -11.03 -1.38 6.55
CA THR A 63 -9.68 -1.85 6.14
C THR A 63 -9.61 -2.12 4.65
N LEU A 64 -10.61 -2.82 4.10
CA LEU A 64 -10.67 -3.14 2.68
C LEU A 64 -10.83 -1.87 1.83
N GLN A 65 -11.67 -0.93 2.26
CA GLN A 65 -11.82 0.37 1.58
C GLN A 65 -10.50 1.17 1.59
N ALA A 66 -9.81 1.25 2.74
CA ALA A 66 -8.52 1.92 2.85
C ALA A 66 -7.46 1.26 1.93
N MET A 67 -7.41 -0.08 1.91
CA MET A 67 -6.53 -0.84 1.02
C MET A 67 -6.84 -0.56 -0.46
N GLY A 68 -8.12 -0.49 -0.83
CA GLY A 68 -8.56 -0.13 -2.16
C GLY A 68 -8.09 1.26 -2.58
N ASN A 69 -8.26 2.26 -1.70
CA ASN A 69 -7.84 3.63 -1.92
C ASN A 69 -6.31 3.73 -2.13
N LEU A 70 -5.51 3.02 -1.35
CA LEU A 70 -4.05 2.97 -1.53
C LEU A 70 -3.65 2.44 -2.90
N ALA A 71 -4.32 1.36 -3.34
CA ALA A 71 -4.12 0.74 -4.65
C ALA A 71 -4.78 1.49 -5.81
N ASN A 72 -5.49 2.60 -5.54
CA ASN A 72 -6.35 3.29 -6.50
C ASN A 72 -7.37 2.33 -7.18
N MET A 73 -7.85 1.34 -6.44
CA MET A 73 -8.82 0.33 -6.90
C MET A 73 -10.04 0.37 -5.98
N GLN A 74 -11.20 0.74 -6.52
CA GLN A 74 -12.43 0.71 -5.74
C GLN A 74 -12.88 -0.74 -5.50
N ILE A 75 -12.95 -1.15 -4.23
CA ILE A 75 -13.45 -2.48 -3.87
C ILE A 75 -14.98 -2.44 -3.91
N PRO A 76 -15.64 -3.30 -4.72
CA PRO A 76 -17.09 -3.32 -4.84
C PRO A 76 -17.78 -3.69 -3.53
N ASP A 77 -18.97 -3.11 -3.30
CA ASP A 77 -19.76 -3.38 -2.10
C ASP A 77 -20.17 -4.86 -1.98
N GLU A 78 -20.28 -5.61 -3.09
CA GLU A 78 -20.56 -7.06 -3.02
C GLU A 78 -19.41 -7.86 -2.40
N GLU A 79 -18.17 -7.40 -2.56
CA GLU A 79 -16.99 -7.99 -1.88
C GLU A 79 -16.91 -7.55 -0.41
N LEU A 80 -17.44 -6.37 -0.07
CA LEU A 80 -17.48 -5.84 1.29
C LEU A 80 -18.61 -6.45 2.13
N GLY A 81 -19.74 -6.76 1.51
CA GLY A 81 -20.94 -7.32 2.15
C GLY A 81 -20.72 -8.72 2.74
N GLN A 82 -19.65 -9.41 2.35
CA GLN A 82 -19.25 -10.69 2.95
C GLN A 82 -18.75 -10.56 4.38
N TYR A 83 -18.50 -9.35 4.84
CA TYR A 83 -17.92 -9.06 6.14
C TYR A 83 -18.75 -8.09 6.99
N SER A 84 -20.05 -8.02 6.71
CA SER A 84 -21.05 -7.28 7.50
C SER A 84 -21.56 -8.07 8.70
#